data_AF-A0A933ZRA4-F1
#
_entry.id   AF-A0A933ZRA4-F1
#
_cell.length_a   1.000
_cell.length_b   1.000
_cell.length_c   1.000
_cell.angle_alpha   90.00
_cell.angle_beta   90.00
_cell.angle_gamma   90.00
#
_symmetry.space_group_name_H-M   'P 1'
#
loop_
_entity.id
_entity.type
_entity.pdbx_description
1 polymer ?
#
loop_
_entity_poly.entity_id
_entity_poly.type
_entity_poly.pdbx_seq_one_letter_code
_entity_poly.pdbx_strand_id
1 'polypeptide(L)'
;MLRFERPTKPTLGLLEIYGAMGVALLVTARFVPLARLPFWGCALRKHTGIPCLSCGMTRSFDWFMQGRLLDSLLVNPLGFTLAALSVVGAAYLVLWKLRPPRLRVELSVRAGSWVRWSALVLIAANWGYLITRALLSRS
;
A
#
# COMPACT_ATOMS: atom_id res chain seq x y z
N MET A 1 -9.06 -11.79 -18.46
CA MET A 1 -9.51 -10.69 -19.33
C MET A 1 -9.87 -9.50 -18.45
N LEU A 2 -9.50 -8.29 -18.84
CA LEU A 2 -9.96 -7.07 -18.15
C LEU A 2 -11.22 -6.59 -18.86
N ARG A 3 -12.35 -6.53 -18.14
CA ARG A 3 -13.62 -6.03 -18.68
C ARG A 3 -13.98 -4.72 -17.99
N PHE A 4 -14.26 -3.70 -18.79
CA PHE A 4 -14.66 -2.38 -18.33
C PHE A 4 -16.19 -2.24 -18.43
N GLU A 5 -16.88 -2.24 -17.28
CA GLU A 5 -18.34 -2.09 -17.25
C GLU A 5 -18.72 -0.72 -16.69
N ARG A 6 -19.59 0.02 -17.40
CA ARG A 6 -20.16 1.26 -16.85
C ARG A 6 -21.40 0.93 -16.02
N PRO A 7 -21.40 1.21 -14.70
CA PRO A 7 -22.55 0.93 -13.86
C PRO A 7 -23.74 1.84 -14.22
N THR A 8 -24.94 1.28 -14.27
CA THR A 8 -26.19 2.00 -14.56
C THR A 8 -26.73 2.76 -13.35
N LYS A 9 -26.36 2.36 -12.12
CA LYS A 9 -26.70 3.02 -10.85
C LYS A 9 -25.46 3.14 -9.95
N PRO A 10 -25.32 4.22 -9.15
CA PRO A 10 -24.25 4.30 -8.15
C PRO A 10 -24.52 3.28 -7.04
N THR A 11 -23.68 2.25 -6.95
CA THR A 11 -23.72 1.27 -5.86
C THR A 11 -22.46 1.39 -5.01
N LEU A 12 -22.60 1.31 -3.69
CA LEU A 12 -21.46 1.27 -2.77
C LEU A 12 -20.75 -0.09 -2.93
N GLY A 13 -19.72 -0.13 -3.76
CA GLY A 13 -18.94 -1.33 -4.04
C GLY A 13 -17.64 -1.36 -3.25
N LEU A 14 -16.88 -2.44 -3.45
CA LEU A 14 -15.59 -2.67 -2.81
C LEU A 14 -14.58 -1.54 -3.11
N LEU A 15 -14.55 -1.05 -4.35
CA LEU A 15 -13.64 0.03 -4.77
C LEU A 15 -13.95 1.35 -4.06
N GLU A 16 -15.22 1.66 -3.85
CA GLU A 16 -15.67 2.84 -3.13
C GLU A 16 -15.27 2.78 -1.65
N ILE A 17 -15.41 1.62 -1.01
CA ILE A 17 -14.96 1.39 0.38
C ILE A 17 -13.44 1.53 0.47
N TYR A 18 -12.69 0.90 -0.43
CA TYR A 18 -11.23 1.03 -0.46
C TYR A 18 -10.77 2.47 -0.67
N GLY A 19 -11.42 3.20 -1.57
CA GLY A 19 -11.10 4.59 -1.78
C GLY A 19 -11.41 5.45 -0.56
N ALA A 20 -12.49 5.17 0.18
CA ALA A 20 -12.86 5.95 1.36
C ALA A 20 -11.86 5.72 2.49
N MET A 21 -11.46 4.46 2.68
CA MET A 21 -10.37 4.10 3.58
C MET A 21 -9.05 4.74 3.15
N GLY A 22 -8.76 4.76 1.84
CA GLY A 22 -7.61 5.45 1.27
C GLY A 22 -7.60 6.93 1.62
N VAL A 23 -8.70 7.65 1.37
CA VAL A 23 -8.84 9.07 1.75
C VAL A 23 -8.60 9.28 3.24
N ALA A 24 -9.23 8.48 4.10
CA ALA A 24 -9.04 8.59 5.55
C ALA A 24 -7.57 8.41 5.96
N LEU A 25 -6.88 7.42 5.40
CA LEU A 25 -5.46 7.17 5.67
C LEU A 25 -4.57 8.30 5.16
N LEU A 26 -4.81 8.80 3.94
CA LEU A 26 -4.05 9.91 3.35
C LEU A 26 -4.19 11.19 4.17
N VAL A 27 -5.44 11.55 4.53
CA VAL A 27 -5.72 12.74 5.36
C VAL A 27 -5.04 12.60 6.72
N THR A 28 -5.21 11.45 7.37
CA THR A 28 -4.60 11.22 8.69
C THR A 28 -3.09 11.31 8.62
N ALA A 29 -2.44 10.64 7.68
CA ALA A 29 -0.98 10.68 7.55
C ALA A 29 -0.45 12.05 7.09
N ARG A 30 -1.25 12.86 6.39
CA ARG A 30 -0.85 14.21 5.96
C ARG A 30 -0.79 15.20 7.13
N PHE A 31 -1.71 15.09 8.08
CA PHE A 31 -1.87 16.03 9.19
C PHE A 31 -1.32 15.50 10.52
N VAL A 32 -1.27 14.19 10.71
CA VAL A 32 -0.75 13.54 11.91
C VAL A 32 0.55 12.82 11.55
N PRO A 33 1.68 13.18 12.16
CA PRO A 33 2.95 12.50 11.91
C PRO A 33 2.94 11.14 12.63
N LEU A 34 2.20 10.17 12.08
CA LEU A 34 1.97 8.84 12.65
C LEU A 34 3.27 8.13 12.98
N ALA A 35 4.30 8.34 12.17
CA ALA A 35 5.62 7.73 12.36
C ALA A 35 6.43 8.28 13.54
N ARG A 36 6.01 9.42 14.13
CA ARG A 36 6.65 10.04 15.30
C ARG A 36 5.95 9.69 16.62
N LEU A 37 4.81 9.01 16.56
CA LEU A 37 4.09 8.61 17.75
C LEU A 37 4.87 7.50 18.49
N PRO A 38 5.00 7.58 19.82
CA PRO A 38 5.94 6.75 20.60
C PRO A 38 5.61 5.25 20.59
N PHE A 39 4.38 4.88 20.24
CA PHE A 39 3.91 3.50 20.15
C PHE A 39 4.04 2.91 18.74
N TRP A 40 4.30 3.74 17.72
CA TRP A 40 4.47 3.29 16.33
C TRP A 40 5.93 2.91 16.08
N GLY A 41 6.28 1.72 16.54
CA GLY A 41 7.55 1.05 16.28
C GLY A 41 7.35 -0.43 15.98
N CYS A 42 8.33 -1.07 15.34
CA CYS A 42 8.28 -2.51 15.14
C CYS A 42 8.72 -3.21 16.44
N ALA A 43 7.76 -3.65 17.26
CA ALA A 43 8.04 -4.40 18.49
C ALA A 43 8.88 -5.64 18.21
N LEU A 44 8.60 -6.37 17.12
CA LEU A 44 9.39 -7.53 16.73
C LEU A 44 10.87 -7.16 16.54
N ARG A 45 11.17 -6.14 15.72
CA ARG A 45 12.55 -5.66 15.54
C ARG A 45 13.17 -5.18 16.85
N LYS A 46 12.39 -4.57 17.75
CA LYS A 46 12.88 -4.11 19.06
C LYS A 46 13.29 -5.27 19.96
N HIS A 47 12.55 -6.38 19.93
CA HIS A 47 12.80 -7.55 20.80
C HIS A 47 13.74 -8.58 20.18
N THR A 48 13.62 -8.87 18.88
CA THR A 48 14.39 -9.92 18.19
C THR A 48 15.53 -9.37 17.35
N GLY A 49 15.53 -8.07 17.06
CA GLY A 49 16.48 -7.45 16.13
C GLY A 49 16.15 -7.63 14.65
N ILE A 50 15.16 -8.47 14.31
CA ILE A 50 14.80 -8.82 12.93
C ILE A 50 13.60 -7.98 12.47
N PRO A 51 13.68 -7.26 11.34
CA PRO A 51 12.54 -6.54 10.80
C PRO A 51 11.45 -7.51 10.27
N CYS A 52 10.19 -7.26 10.60
CA CYS A 52 9.07 -7.91 9.92
C CYS A 52 8.81 -7.31 8.53
N LEU A 53 7.95 -7.96 7.73
CA LEU A 53 7.52 -7.49 6.40
C LEU A 53 6.91 -6.08 6.37
N SER A 54 6.33 -5.63 7.49
CA SER A 54 5.73 -4.30 7.64
C SER A 54 6.61 -3.31 8.42
N CYS A 55 7.85 -3.68 8.75
CA CYS A 55 8.74 -2.80 9.51
C CYS A 55 9.01 -1.51 8.71
N GLY A 56 8.66 -0.35 9.28
CA GLY A 56 8.81 0.95 8.63
C GLY A 56 7.69 1.32 7.65
N MET A 57 6.63 0.51 7.53
CA MET A 57 5.51 0.78 6.62
C MET A 57 4.79 2.10 6.94
N THR A 58 4.48 2.37 8.21
CA THR A 58 3.89 3.66 8.63
C THR A 58 4.79 4.85 8.28
N ARG A 59 6.10 4.69 8.41
CA ARG A 59 7.08 5.73 8.05
C ARG A 59 7.17 5.95 6.54
N SER A 60 7.12 4.87 5.77
CA SER A 60 7.02 4.94 4.31
C SER A 60 5.77 5.72 3.89
N PHE A 61 4.62 5.41 4.48
CA PHE A 61 3.36 6.09 4.17
C PHE A 61 3.41 7.58 4.52
N ASP A 62 3.90 7.92 5.72
CA ASP A 62 4.07 9.30 6.18
C ASP A 62 5.02 10.10 5.26
N TRP A 63 6.18 9.52 4.90
CA TRP A 63 7.12 10.14 3.97
C TRP A 63 6.56 10.31 2.57
N PHE A 64 5.76 9.36 2.09
CA PHE A 64 5.06 9.50 0.81
C PHE A 64 4.14 10.72 0.84
N MET A 65 3.34 10.88 1.89
CA MET A 65 2.42 12.02 2.05
C MET A 65 3.13 13.36 2.18
N GLN A 66 4.37 13.36 2.67
CA GLN A 66 5.23 14.53 2.74
C GLN A 66 5.95 14.83 1.41
N GLY A 67 5.73 14.04 0.36
CA GLY A 67 6.39 14.19 -0.95
C GLY A 67 7.80 13.59 -1.02
N ARG A 68 8.27 12.92 0.04
CA ARG A 68 9.58 12.26 0.11
C ARG A 68 9.50 10.86 -0.51
N LEU A 69 9.22 10.80 -1.81
CA LEU A 69 8.91 9.56 -2.52
C LEU A 69 10.06 8.55 -2.54
N LEU A 70 11.29 9.00 -2.80
CA LEU A 70 12.47 8.13 -2.80
C LEU A 70 12.74 7.56 -1.40
N ASP A 71 12.72 8.42 -0.37
CA ASP A 71 12.89 7.97 1.00
C ASP A 71 11.80 6.98 1.42
N SER A 72 10.55 7.24 1.00
CA SER A 72 9.40 6.36 1.25
C SER A 72 9.59 4.99 0.61
N LEU A 73 10.07 4.93 -0.63
CA LEU A 73 10.37 3.68 -1.31
C LEU A 73 11.50 2.91 -0.63
N LEU A 74 12.59 3.61 -0.28
CA LEU A 74 13.76 3.02 0.36
C LEU A 74 13.50 2.56 1.80
N VAL A 75 12.55 3.17 2.52
CA VAL A 75 12.28 2.74 3.89
C VAL A 75 11.44 1.46 3.93
N ASN A 76 10.45 1.32 3.04
CA ASN A 76 9.64 0.11 2.88
C ASN A 76 8.90 0.12 1.52
N PRO A 77 9.32 -0.69 0.53
CA PRO A 77 8.69 -0.75 -0.79
C PRO A 77 7.20 -1.15 -0.78
N LEU A 78 6.80 -2.06 0.11
CA LEU A 78 5.38 -2.39 0.28
C LEU A 78 4.58 -1.21 0.85
N GLY A 79 5.15 -0.45 1.77
CA GLY A 79 4.52 0.77 2.31
C GLY A 79 4.33 1.84 1.24
N PHE A 80 5.30 2.01 0.36
CA PHE A 80 5.19 2.94 -0.78
C PHE A 80 4.07 2.51 -1.71
N THR A 81 4.02 1.21 -2.06
CA THR A 81 2.96 0.64 -2.90
C THR A 81 1.57 0.86 -2.28
N LEU A 82 1.44 0.64 -0.96
CA LEU A 82 0.20 0.87 -0.23
C LEU A 82 -0.23 2.36 -0.28
N ALA A 83 0.70 3.29 -0.10
CA ALA A 83 0.44 4.71 -0.18
C ALA A 83 -0.01 5.12 -1.59
N ALA A 84 0.68 4.64 -2.62
CA ALA A 84 0.32 4.89 -4.02
C ALA A 84 -1.08 4.34 -4.36
N LEU A 85 -1.40 3.11 -3.95
CA LEU A 85 -2.72 2.53 -4.14
C LEU A 85 -3.81 3.32 -3.41
N SER A 86 -3.49 3.87 -2.24
CA SER A 86 -4.42 4.72 -1.47
C SER A 86 -4.71 6.03 -2.23
N VAL A 87 -3.70 6.64 -2.85
CA VAL A 87 -3.87 7.83 -3.71
C VAL A 87 -4.73 7.51 -4.93
N VAL A 88 -4.47 6.38 -5.61
CA VAL A 88 -5.28 5.94 -6.76
C VAL A 88 -6.73 5.68 -6.35
N GLY A 89 -6.96 5.02 -5.21
CA GLY A 89 -8.29 4.78 -4.66
C GLY A 89 -9.04 6.08 -4.31
N ALA A 90 -8.33 7.05 -3.73
CA ALA A 90 -8.89 8.37 -3.45
C ALA A 90 -9.25 9.13 -4.74
N ALA A 91 -8.38 9.09 -5.76
CA ALA A 91 -8.66 9.69 -7.06
C ALA A 91 -9.87 9.04 -7.74
N TYR A 92 -9.98 7.69 -7.67
CA TYR A 92 -11.15 6.97 -8.17
C TYR A 92 -12.43 7.44 -7.48
N LEU A 93 -12.41 7.67 -6.16
CA LEU A 93 -13.57 8.18 -5.44
C LEU A 93 -13.98 9.59 -5.85
N VAL A 94 -13.03 10.50 -6.03
CA VAL A 94 -13.33 11.87 -6.50
C VAL A 94 -14.02 11.81 -7.86
N LEU A 95 -13.56 10.93 -8.73
CA LEU A 95 -14.12 10.72 -10.07
C LEU A 95 -15.36 9.83 -10.07
N TRP A 96 -15.78 9.26 -8.94
CA TRP A 96 -16.85 8.27 -8.88
C TRP A 96 -18.18 8.78 -9.46
N LYS A 97 -18.48 10.07 -9.27
CA LYS A 97 -19.67 10.72 -9.87
C LYS A 97 -19.65 10.73 -11.40
N LEU A 98 -18.48 10.71 -12.02
CA LEU A 98 -18.31 10.64 -13.47
C LEU A 98 -18.57 9.24 -14.05
N ARG A 99 -18.92 8.27 -13.18
CA ARG A 99 -19.18 6.86 -13.55
C ARG A 99 -18.05 6.25 -14.38
N PRO A 100 -16.79 6.32 -13.89
CA PRO A 100 -15.67 5.70 -14.58
C PRO A 100 -15.97 4.21 -14.78
N PRO A 101 -15.54 3.63 -15.91
CA PRO A 101 -15.74 2.21 -16.14
C PRO A 101 -15.13 1.40 -14.99
N ARG A 102 -15.94 0.53 -14.38
CA ARG A 102 -15.48 -0.37 -13.33
C ARG A 102 -14.61 -1.45 -13.95
N LEU A 103 -13.42 -1.61 -13.38
CA LEU A 103 -12.51 -2.69 -13.76
C LEU A 103 -13.01 -3.99 -13.12
N ARG A 104 -13.60 -4.88 -13.92
CA ARG A 104 -13.77 -6.29 -13.52
C ARG A 104 -12.56 -7.07 -13.97
N VAL A 105 -11.87 -7.62 -12.98
CA VAL A 105 -10.71 -8.47 -13.18
C VAL A 105 -11.18 -9.93 -13.15
N GLU A 106 -11.41 -10.50 -14.35
CA GLU A 106 -11.67 -11.93 -14.50
C GLU A 106 -10.35 -12.63 -14.82
N LEU A 107 -9.77 -13.26 -13.80
CA LEU A 107 -8.55 -14.05 -13.95
C LEU A 107 -8.92 -15.49 -14.28
N SER A 108 -8.32 -16.03 -15.35
CA SER A 108 -8.34 -17.48 -15.57
C SER A 108 -7.58 -18.17 -14.43
N VAL A 109 -7.85 -19.45 -14.18
CA VAL A 109 -7.15 -20.23 -13.11
C VAL A 109 -5.63 -20.11 -13.24
N ARG A 110 -5.10 -20.20 -14.47
CA ARG A 110 -3.67 -20.04 -14.75
C ARG A 110 -3.18 -18.62 -14.42
N ALA A 111 -3.89 -17.59 -14.88
CA ALA A 111 -3.52 -16.20 -14.61
C ALA A 111 -3.60 -15.87 -13.11
N GLY A 112 -4.59 -16.40 -12.40
CA GLY A 112 -4.72 -16.28 -10.95
C GLY A 112 -3.54 -16.90 -10.21
N SER A 113 -3.10 -18.09 -10.62
CA SER A 113 -1.89 -18.71 -10.08
C SER A 113 -0.64 -17.86 -10.30
N TRP A 114 -0.45 -17.30 -11.51
CA TRP A 114 0.67 -16.40 -11.80
C TRP A 114 0.66 -15.14 -10.93
N VAL A 115 -0.50 -14.50 -10.78
CA VAL A 115 -0.66 -13.33 -9.91
C VAL A 115 -0.31 -13.68 -8.47
N ARG A 116 -0.82 -14.82 -7.96
CA ARG A 116 -0.53 -15.28 -6.60
C ARG A 116 0.97 -15.52 -6.39
N TRP A 117 1.62 -16.25 -7.29
CA TRP A 117 3.05 -16.53 -7.18
C TRP A 117 3.90 -15.26 -7.29
N SER A 118 3.53 -14.36 -8.20
CA SER A 118 4.20 -13.06 -8.34
C SER A 118 4.08 -12.24 -7.05
N ALA A 119 2.88 -12.20 -6.44
CA ALA A 119 2.68 -11.52 -5.17
C ALA A 119 3.53 -12.13 -4.04
N LEU A 120 3.60 -13.46 -3.94
CA LEU A 120 4.44 -14.14 -2.95
C LEU A 120 5.93 -13.81 -3.14
N VAL A 121 6.41 -13.84 -4.39
CA VAL A 121 7.80 -13.48 -4.72
C VAL A 121 8.09 -12.03 -4.36
N LEU A 122 7.20 -11.09 -4.68
CA LEU A 122 7.38 -9.67 -4.35
C LEU A 122 7.37 -9.43 -2.83
N ILE A 123 6.50 -10.11 -2.09
CA ILE A 123 6.47 -10.03 -0.62
C ILE A 123 7.79 -10.57 -0.03
N ALA A 124 8.27 -11.72 -0.53
CA ALA A 124 9.53 -12.31 -0.11
C ALA A 124 10.72 -11.39 -0.44
N ALA A 125 10.74 -10.81 -1.65
CA ALA A 125 11.77 -9.86 -2.08
C ALA A 125 11.78 -8.59 -1.22
N ASN A 126 10.60 -8.02 -0.91
CA ASN A 126 10.51 -6.90 0.02
C ASN A 126 11.06 -7.26 1.41
N TRP A 127 10.73 -8.44 1.93
CA TRP A 127 11.23 -8.85 3.24
C TRP A 127 12.75 -9.06 3.23
N GLY A 128 13.30 -9.70 2.20
CA GLY A 128 14.74 -9.81 1.98
C GLY A 128 15.43 -8.45 1.94
N TYR A 129 14.88 -7.50 1.19
CA TYR A 129 15.37 -6.11 1.16
C TYR A 129 15.43 -5.47 2.55
N LEU A 130 14.37 -5.61 3.35
CA LEU A 130 14.32 -5.05 4.70
C LEU A 130 15.36 -5.68 5.62
N ILE A 131 15.58 -6.99 5.51
CA ILE A 131 16.63 -7.70 6.26
C ILE A 131 18.01 -7.18 5.85
N THR A 132 18.33 -7.18 4.56
CA THR A 132 19.62 -6.71 4.05
C THR A 132 19.90 -5.27 4.48
N ARG A 133 18.91 -4.38 4.32
CA ARG A 133 19.02 -2.99 4.76
C ARG A 133 19.26 -2.87 6.28
N ALA A 134 18.57 -3.68 7.08
CA ALA A 134 18.76 -3.67 8.53
C ALA A 134 20.16 -4.15 8.92
N LEU A 135 20.71 -5.15 8.22
CA LEU A 135 22.07 -5.63 8.43
C LEU A 135 23.12 -4.58 8.05
N LEU A 136 22.99 -3.94 6.88
CA LEU A 136 23.89 -2.88 6.42
C LEU A 136 23.86 -1.63 7.30
N SER A 137 22.75 -1.36 7.99
CA SER A 137 22.64 -0.23 8.92
C SER A 137 23.23 -0.51 10.31
N ARG A 138 23.62 -1.76 10.60
CA ARG A 138 24.24 -2.15 11.88
C ARG A 138 25.78 -2.13 11.82
N SER A 139 26.36 -2.14 10.63
CA SER A 139 27.81 -1.97 10.36
C SER A 139 28.19 -0.51 10.27
#